data_AF-A0A2D7T0M5-F1
#
_entry.id   AF-A0A2D7T0M5-F1
#
_cell.length_a   1.000
_cell.length_b   1.000
_cell.length_c   1.000
_cell.angle_alpha   90.00
_cell.angle_beta   90.00
_cell.angle_gamma   90.00
#
_symmetry.space_group_name_H-M   'P 1'
#
loop_
_entity.id
_entity.type
_entity.pdbx_description
1 polymer ?
#
loop_
_entity_poly.entity_id
_entity_poly.type
_entity_poly.pdbx_seq_one_letter_code
_entity_poly.pdbx_strand_id
1 'polypeptide(L)' 'MYIFDRYGKLLKQLSPLSEGWDGTYNGRPLPATDYWFSVQYEEPGTEIIKTFRAHFSLKR' A
#
# COMPACT_ATOMS: atom_id res chain seq x y z
N MET A 1 -1.73 1.61 -6.16
CA MET A 1 -1.69 0.97 -4.83
C MET A 1 -1.81 2.03 -3.75
N TYR A 2 -2.54 1.75 -2.68
CA TYR A 2 -2.67 2.64 -1.51
C TYR A 2 -2.09 1.95 -0.28
N ILE A 3 -1.41 2.70 0.58
CA ILE A 3 -0.84 2.22 1.85
C ILE A 3 -1.43 3.01 3.02
N PHE A 4 -1.76 2.32 4.10
CA PHE A 4 -2.42 2.86 5.29
C PHE A 4 -1.69 2.46 6.57
N ASP A 5 -1.80 3.29 7.60
CA ASP A 5 -1.42 2.90 8.96
C ASP A 5 -2.49 2.02 9.64
N ARG A 6 -2.19 1.58 10.87
CA ARG A 6 -3.09 0.74 11.69
C ARG A 6 -4.44 1.36 12.03
N TYR A 7 -4.60 2.66 11.83
CA TYR A 7 -5.84 3.39 12.08
C TYR A 7 -6.61 3.68 10.78
N GLY A 8 -6.11 3.21 9.63
CA GLY A 8 -6.71 3.44 8.32
C GLY A 8 -6.35 4.79 7.70
N LYS A 9 -5.39 5.55 8.26
CA LYS A 9 -4.93 6.79 7.63
C LYS A 9 -4.17 6.47 6.36
N LEU A 10 -4.54 7.11 5.24
CA LEU A 10 -3.79 7.01 4.00
C LEU A 10 -2.41 7.66 4.15
N LEU A 11 -1.36 6.86 3.93
CA LEU A 11 0.03 7.29 3.99
C LEU A 11 0.61 7.56 2.61
N LYS A 12 0.35 6.68 1.65
CA LYS A 12 0.89 6.79 0.28
C LYS A 12 -0.09 6.27 -0.76
N GLN A 13 -0.05 6.91 -1.92
CA GLN A 13 -0.56 6.38 -3.17
C GLN A 13 0.64 6.14 -4.10
N LEU A 14 0.76 4.92 -4.60
CA LEU A 14 1.86 4.47 -5.44
C LEU A 14 1.37 4.07 -6.81
N SER A 15 2.14 4.43 -7.82
CA SER A 15 1.99 3.90 -9.18
C SER A 15 2.54 2.47 -9.21
N PRO A 16 1.93 1.55 -9.96
CA PRO A 16 2.49 0.21 -10.21
C PRO A 16 3.90 0.25 -10.82
N LEU A 17 4.28 1.36 -11.45
CA LEU A 17 5.59 1.56 -12.09
C LEU A 17 6.63 2.24 -11.19
N SER A 18 6.26 2.60 -9.95
CA SER A 18 7.20 3.23 -9.00
C SER A 18 7.99 2.18 -8.19
N GLU A 19 9.14 2.57 -7.63
CA GLU A 19 9.99 1.73 -6.75
C GLU A 19 9.29 1.25 -5.46
N GLY A 20 8.07 1.68 -5.19
CA GLY A 20 7.30 1.29 -4.01
C GLY A 20 7.45 2.29 -2.87
N TRP A 21 7.37 1.80 -1.63
CA TRP A 21 7.45 2.63 -0.43
C TRP A 21 8.56 2.14 0.50
N ASP A 22 9.39 3.08 0.93
CA ASP A 22 10.59 2.87 1.75
C ASP A 22 10.33 2.96 3.27
N GLY A 23 9.07 3.10 3.68
CA GLY A 23 8.71 3.26 5.08
C GLY A 23 8.76 4.71 5.60
N THR A 24 8.81 5.73 4.71
CA THR A 24 8.80 7.14 5.10
C THR A 24 7.48 7.86 4.78
N TYR A 25 7.06 8.78 5.65
CA TYR A 25 5.92 9.67 5.41
C TYR A 25 6.35 11.12 5.60
N ASN A 26 6.19 11.94 4.56
CA ASN A 26 6.65 13.33 4.51
C ASN A 26 8.12 13.49 4.93
N GLY A 27 8.99 12.61 4.42
CA GLY A 27 10.43 12.61 4.69
C GLY A 27 10.82 12.09 6.08
N ARG A 28 9.87 11.65 6.90
CA ARG A 28 10.12 11.12 8.24
C ARG A 28 9.94 9.60 8.26
N PRO A 29 10.84 8.83 8.90
CA PRO A 29 10.68 7.39 9.03
C PRO A 29 9.45 7.07 9.88
N LEU A 30 8.65 6.10 9.44
CA LEU A 30 7.57 5.56 10.25
C LEU A 30 8.05 4.39 11.14
N PRO A 31 7.28 4.04 12.20
CA PRO A 31 7.61 2.96 13.12
C PRO A 31 7.72 1.57 12.46
N ALA A 32 8.52 0.68 13.07
CA ALA A 32 8.56 -0.74 12.69
C ALA A 32 7.31 -1.45 13.23
N THR A 33 6.23 -1.46 12.43
CA THR A 33 4.94 -2.06 12.77
C THR A 33 4.22 -2.53 11.51
N ASP A 34 2.98 -2.97 11.63
CA ASP A 34 2.16 -3.38 10.49
C ASP A 34 1.57 -2.20 9.74
N TYR A 35 1.48 -2.37 8.42
CA TYR A 35 0.88 -1.45 7.47
C TYR A 35 -0.03 -2.21 6.52
N TRP A 36 -1.09 -1.57 6.08
CA TRP A 36 -2.09 -2.17 5.19
C TRP A 36 -1.94 -1.59 3.80
N PHE A 37 -2.26 -2.39 2.78
CA PHE A 37 -2.34 -1.90 1.42
C PHE A 37 -3.60 -2.37 0.69
N SER A 38 -3.96 -1.62 -0.34
CA SER A 38 -4.99 -2.02 -1.30
C SER A 38 -4.58 -1.74 -2.74
N VAL A 39 -4.99 -2.63 -3.65
CA VAL A 39 -4.74 -2.52 -5.09
C VAL A 39 -6.04 -2.83 -5.82
N GLN A 40 -6.38 -2.00 -6.80
CA GLN A 40 -7.39 -2.33 -7.79
C GLN A 40 -6.71 -2.87 -9.04
N TYR A 41 -7.26 -3.96 -9.58
CA TYR A 41 -6.78 -4.58 -10.81
C TYR A 41 -7.97 -5.13 -11.59
N GLU A 42 -7.81 -5.21 -12.91
CA GLU A 42 -8.75 -5.88 -13.80
C GLU A 42 -8.48 -7.38 -13.74
N GLU A 43 -9.52 -8.18 -13.50
CA GLU A 43 -9.38 -9.64 -13.51
C GLU A 43 -9.07 -10.11 -14.94
N PRO A 44 -7.96 -10.86 -15.15
CA PRO A 44 -7.49 -11.21 -16.48
C PRO A 44 -8.56 -11.88 -17.34
N GLY A 45 -8.77 -11.36 -18.55
CA GLY A 45 -9.75 -11.90 -19.50
C GLY A 45 -11.20 -11.50 -19.20
N THR A 46 -11.43 -10.54 -18.31
CA THR A 46 -12.75 -9.98 -17.98
C THR A 46 -12.67 -8.47 -17.87
N GLU A 47 -13.80 -7.77 -17.93
CA GLU A 47 -13.88 -6.32 -17.66
C GLU A 47 -14.19 -6.01 -16.18
N ILE A 48 -13.97 -6.98 -15.28
CA ILE A 48 -14.31 -6.86 -13.85
C ILE A 48 -13.13 -6.25 -13.10
N ILE A 49 -13.37 -5.12 -12.44
CA ILE A 49 -12.41 -4.51 -11.52
C ILE A 49 -12.54 -5.13 -10.13
N LYS A 50 -11.45 -5.75 -9.64
CA LYS A 50 -11.35 -6.31 -8.29
C LYS A 50 -10.46 -5.45 -7.40
N THR A 51 -10.72 -5.49 -6.09
CA THR A 51 -9.88 -4.88 -5.07
C THR A 51 -9.24 -5.97 -4.22
N PHE A 52 -7.90 -5.99 -4.18
CA PHE A 52 -7.13 -6.81 -3.24
C PHE A 52 -6.69 -5.97 -2.04
N ARG A 53 -6.74 -6.55 -0.84
CA ARG A 53 -6.32 -5.91 0.42
C ARG A 53 -5.52 -6.91 1.25
N ALA A 54 -4.39 -6.46 1.81
CA ALA A 54 -3.59 -7.24 2.75
C ALA A 54 -2.74 -6.30 3.63
N HIS A 55 -1.85 -6.86 4.46
CA HIS A 55 -0.92 -6.11 5.29
C HIS A 55 0.50 -6.69 5.23
N PHE A 56 1.48 -5.90 5.64
CA PHE A 56 2.87 -6.29 5.79
C PHE A 56 3.49 -5.59 7.01
N SER A 57 4.49 -6.21 7.62
CA SER A 57 5.25 -5.61 8.71
C SER A 57 6.49 -4.91 8.18
N LEU A 58 6.68 -3.64 8.56
CA LEU A 58 7.94 -2.93 8.29
C LEU A 58 9.01 -3.41 9.29
N LYS A 59 10.08 -4.02 8.78
CA LYS A 59 11.26 -4.40 9.56
C LYS A 59 12.37 -3.36 9.40
N ARG A 60 13.23 -3.23 10.42
CA ARG A 60 14.45 -2.42 10.40
C ARG A 60 15.62 -3.25 10.88
#